data_AF-A0A699HHN0-F1
#
_entry.id   AF-A0A699HHN0-F1
#
_cell.length_a   1.000
_cell.length_b   1.000
_cell.length_c   1.000
_cell.angle_alpha   90.00
_cell.angle_beta   90.00
_cell.angle_gamma   90.00
#
_symmetry.space_group_name_H-M   'P 1'
#
loop_
_entity.id
_entity.type
_entity.pdbx_description
1 polymer ?
#
loop_
_entity_poly.entity_id
_entity_poly.type
_entity_poly.pdbx_seq_one_letter_code
_entity_poly.pdbx_strand_id
1 'polypeptide(L)'
;VMDAPTLPVSGVKNLGDPIEIRVDIVHPAPADVFPAATVVRTLAQHKEAIRGIHGHLQGVPINEEMNALRFRMGMAEEENASLHGRIKTIEAIDTITRR
;
A
#
# COMPACT_ATOMS: atom_id res chain seq x y z
N VAL A 1 -39.04 18.31 -45.74
CA VAL A 1 -39.00 17.61 -44.44
C VAL A 1 -38.02 16.46 -44.60
N MET A 2 -36.96 16.40 -43.78
CA MET A 2 -35.96 15.33 -43.84
C MET A 2 -36.24 14.37 -42.70
N ASP A 3 -36.53 13.11 -43.00
CA ASP A 3 -36.69 12.06 -42.00
C ASP A 3 -35.32 11.59 -41.48
N ALA A 4 -35.22 11.45 -40.16
CA ALA A 4 -34.03 10.94 -39.49
C ALA A 4 -33.97 9.40 -39.58
N PRO A 5 -32.78 8.78 -39.74
CA PRO A 5 -32.69 7.33 -39.84
C PRO A 5 -32.81 6.71 -38.45
N THR A 6 -33.87 5.92 -38.24
CA THR A 6 -33.98 5.03 -37.07
C THR A 6 -33.22 3.75 -37.36
N LEU A 7 -32.10 3.52 -36.67
CA LEU A 7 -31.34 2.27 -36.75
C LEU A 7 -31.85 1.26 -35.71
N PRO A 8 -32.51 0.16 -36.11
CA PRO A 8 -32.85 -0.89 -35.18
C PRO A 8 -31.61 -1.73 -34.86
N VAL A 9 -31.11 -1.61 -33.63
CA VAL A 9 -30.11 -2.54 -33.08
C VAL A 9 -30.84 -3.84 -32.72
N SER A 10 -30.45 -4.96 -33.33
CA SER A 10 -31.02 -6.28 -33.01
C SER A 10 -30.21 -6.97 -31.91
N GLY A 11 -30.87 -7.35 -30.81
CA GLY A 11 -30.32 -8.17 -29.74
C GLY A 11 -31.00 -9.55 -29.69
N VAL A 12 -30.16 -10.58 -29.65
CA VAL A 12 -30.35 -11.99 -29.26
C VAL A 12 -31.79 -12.45 -28.95
N LYS A 13 -32.23 -13.44 -29.74
CA LYS A 13 -33.49 -14.18 -29.60
C LYS A 13 -33.40 -15.09 -28.38
N ASN A 14 -34.20 -14.82 -27.34
CA ASN A 14 -34.87 -15.76 -26.39
C ASN A 14 -35.13 -15.06 -25.04
N LEU A 15 -36.42 -14.90 -24.66
CA LEU A 15 -37.02 -14.87 -23.29
C LEU A 15 -38.14 -13.82 -23.17
N GLY A 16 -39.41 -14.26 -23.14
CA GLY A 16 -40.56 -13.45 -22.68
C GLY A 16 -40.80 -12.14 -23.42
N ASP A 17 -41.81 -11.37 -23.00
CA ASP A 17 -42.06 -10.04 -23.57
C ASP A 17 -40.78 -9.18 -23.48
N PRO A 18 -40.30 -8.59 -24.59
CA PRO A 18 -39.05 -7.85 -24.58
C PRO A 18 -39.15 -6.62 -23.67
N ILE A 19 -38.27 -6.54 -22.68
CA ILE A 19 -38.13 -5.33 -21.86
C ILE A 19 -37.46 -4.28 -22.74
N GLU A 20 -38.21 -3.25 -23.13
CA GLU A 20 -37.69 -2.10 -23.87
C GLU A 20 -36.88 -1.21 -22.93
N ILE A 21 -35.57 -1.49 -22.81
CA ILE A 21 -34.65 -0.61 -22.08
C ILE A 21 -34.27 0.55 -23.00
N ARG A 22 -34.99 1.66 -22.87
CA ARG A 22 -34.59 2.95 -23.46
C ARG A 22 -33.50 3.56 -22.59
N VAL A 23 -32.24 3.39 -23.00
CA VAL A 23 -31.12 4.15 -22.40
C VAL A 23 -31.03 5.48 -23.16
N ASP A 24 -31.46 6.57 -22.53
CA ASP A 24 -31.11 7.90 -23.02
C ASP A 24 -29.61 8.08 -22.86
N ILE A 25 -28.87 7.92 -23.96
CA ILE A 25 -27.45 8.24 -24.01
C ILE A 25 -27.36 9.77 -24.04
N VAL A 26 -27.31 10.37 -22.85
CA VAL A 26 -26.96 11.78 -22.69
C VAL A 26 -25.54 11.94 -23.22
N HIS A 27 -25.39 12.69 -24.31
CA HIS A 27 -24.08 13.11 -24.79
C HIS A 27 -23.67 14.33 -23.94
N PRO A 28 -22.72 14.19 -22.99
CA PRO A 28 -22.25 15.34 -22.22
C PRO A 28 -21.78 16.42 -23.18
N ALA A 29 -22.02 17.69 -22.84
CA ALA A 29 -21.49 18.78 -23.66
C ALA A 29 -19.96 18.65 -23.70
N PRO A 30 -19.28 19.09 -24.78
CA PRO A 30 -17.82 18.98 -24.88
C PRO A 30 -17.04 19.60 -23.70
N ALA A 31 -17.68 20.52 -22.96
CA ALA A 31 -17.14 21.13 -21.74
C ALA A 31 -17.17 20.24 -20.50
N ASP A 32 -18.03 19.20 -20.47
CA ASP A 32 -18.22 18.28 -19.34
C ASP A 32 -17.30 17.04 -19.42
N VAL A 33 -16.60 16.86 -20.54
CA VAL A 33 -15.65 15.77 -20.75
C VAL A 33 -14.25 16.30 -20.48
N PHE A 34 -13.59 15.80 -19.43
CA PHE A 34 -12.17 16.05 -19.23
C PHE A 34 -11.40 15.62 -20.49
N PRO A 35 -10.59 16.52 -21.11
CA PRO A 35 -9.79 16.14 -22.26
C PRO A 35 -8.90 14.95 -21.89
N ALA A 36 -8.83 13.93 -22.74
CA ALA A 36 -7.96 12.76 -22.54
C ALA A 36 -6.51 13.16 -22.21
N ALA A 37 -6.05 14.29 -22.75
CA ALA A 37 -4.75 14.88 -22.44
C ALA A 37 -4.54 15.22 -20.96
N THR A 38 -5.58 15.67 -20.25
CA THR A 38 -5.54 15.97 -18.81
C THR A 38 -5.37 14.70 -17.99
N VAL A 39 -6.11 13.64 -18.35
CA VAL A 39 -6.01 12.33 -17.71
C VAL A 39 -4.61 11.74 -17.90
N VAL A 40 -4.09 11.78 -19.14
CA VAL A 40 -2.75 11.28 -19.47
C VAL A 40 -1.65 12.04 -18.72
N ARG A 41 -1.75 13.37 -18.64
CA ARG A 41 -0.78 14.20 -17.89
C ARG A 41 -0.75 13.85 -16.41
N THR A 42 -1.93 13.70 -15.80
CA THR A 42 -2.05 13.37 -14.38
C THR A 42 -1.50 11.97 -14.09
N LEU A 43 -1.78 11.00 -14.96
CA LEU A 43 -1.24 9.65 -14.84
C LEU A 43 0.30 9.63 -14.96
N ALA A 44 0.86 10.40 -15.89
CA ALA A 44 2.31 10.56 -16.02
C ALA A 44 2.92 11.17 -14.74
N GLN A 45 2.33 12.24 -14.19
CA GLN A 45 2.79 12.85 -12.95
C GLN A 45 2.76 11.88 -11.76
N HIS A 46 1.70 11.10 -11.62
CA HIS A 46 1.61 10.08 -10.56
C HIS A 46 2.70 9.01 -10.72
N LYS A 47 3.00 8.55 -11.94
CA LYS A 47 4.07 7.59 -12.19
C LYS A 47 5.43 8.12 -11.73
N GLU A 48 5.72 9.39 -12.02
CA GLU A 48 6.97 10.03 -11.60
C GLU A 48 7.04 10.21 -10.08
N ALA A 49 5.94 10.62 -9.45
CA ALA A 49 5.85 10.75 -8.00
C ALA A 49 6.07 9.39 -7.30
N ILE A 50 5.43 8.33 -7.79
CA ILE A 50 5.60 6.97 -7.27
C ILE A 50 7.05 6.50 -7.41
N ARG A 51 7.71 6.77 -8.56
CA ARG A 51 9.12 6.42 -8.75
C ARG A 51 10.03 7.19 -7.79
N GLY A 52 9.77 8.48 -7.57
CA GLY A 52 10.52 9.29 -6.61
C GLY A 52 10.39 8.78 -5.18
N ILE A 53 9.17 8.43 -4.76
CA ILE A 53 8.89 7.83 -3.44
C ILE A 53 9.61 6.49 -3.30
N HIS A 54 9.54 5.62 -4.30
CA HIS A 54 10.22 4.32 -4.27
C HIS A 54 11.74 4.47 -4.12
N GLY A 55 12.36 5.41 -4.85
CA GLY A 55 13.80 5.70 -4.73
C GLY A 55 14.19 6.20 -3.32
N HIS A 56 13.35 6.99 -2.67
CA HIS A 56 13.55 7.41 -1.28
C HIS A 56 13.40 6.25 -0.28
N LEU A 57 12.44 5.36 -0.49
CA LEU A 57 12.20 4.22 0.40
C LEU A 57 13.23 3.11 0.23
N GLN A 58 13.83 2.96 -0.96
CA GLN A 58 14.85 1.95 -1.25
C GLN A 58 16.20 2.24 -0.55
N GLY A 59 16.44 3.50 -0.17
CA GLY A 59 17.62 3.92 0.58
C GLY A 59 17.51 3.82 2.09
N VAL A 60 16.38 3.35 2.65
CA VAL A 60 16.22 3.16 4.09
C VAL A 60 16.42 1.67 4.41
N PRO A 61 17.62 1.22 4.81
CA PRO A 61 17.90 -0.16 5.15
C PRO A 61 17.38 -0.46 6.57
N ILE A 62 16.08 -0.20 6.78
CA ILE A 62 15.40 -0.38 8.07
C ILE A 62 15.60 -1.83 8.51
N ASN A 63 15.54 -2.78 7.58
CA ASN A 63 15.69 -4.19 7.90
C ASN A 63 17.10 -4.54 8.39
N GLU A 64 18.15 -4.08 7.69
CA GLU A 64 19.54 -4.35 8.07
C GLU A 64 19.88 -3.68 9.41
N GLU A 65 19.46 -2.43 9.61
CA GLU A 65 19.69 -1.70 10.86
C GLU A 65 18.91 -2.32 12.02
N MET A 66 17.66 -2.71 11.81
CA MET A 66 16.84 -3.41 12.81
C MET A 66 17.40 -4.79 13.16
N ASN A 67 17.95 -5.52 12.19
CA ASN A 67 18.57 -6.82 12.44
C ASN A 67 19.89 -6.67 13.22
N ALA A 68 20.72 -5.68 12.87
CA ALA A 68 21.93 -5.36 13.63
C ALA A 68 21.61 -4.90 15.06
N LEU A 69 20.57 -4.08 15.24
CA LEU A 69 20.12 -3.64 16.56
C LEU A 69 19.63 -4.83 17.40
N ARG A 70 18.79 -5.70 16.82
CA ARG A 70 18.29 -6.91 17.48
C ARG A 70 19.42 -7.84 17.92
N PHE A 71 20.44 -8.01 17.07
CA PHE A 71 21.61 -8.81 17.42
C PHE A 71 22.37 -8.23 18.61
N ARG A 72 22.67 -6.92 18.59
CA ARG A 72 23.35 -6.26 19.72
C ARG A 72 22.53 -6.30 21.00
N MET A 73 21.21 -6.17 20.90
CA MET A 73 20.30 -6.28 22.04
C MET A 73 20.36 -7.66 22.67
N GLY A 74 20.34 -8.73 21.86
CA GLY A 74 20.48 -10.10 22.36
C GLY A 74 21.80 -10.34 23.10
N MET A 75 22.91 -9.82 22.58
CA MET A 75 24.21 -9.88 23.27
C MET A 75 24.18 -9.15 24.62
N ALA A 76 23.59 -7.95 24.66
CA ALA A 76 23.49 -7.16 25.88
C ALA A 76 22.57 -7.82 26.93
N GLU A 77 21.47 -8.45 26.50
CA GLU A 77 20.57 -9.21 27.38
C GLU A 77 21.27 -10.42 28.00
N GLU A 78 22.06 -11.16 27.23
CA GLU A 78 22.84 -12.30 27.73
C GLU A 78 23.93 -11.86 28.71
N GLU A 79 24.69 -10.80 28.38
CA GLU A 79 25.71 -10.25 29.29
C GLU A 79 25.09 -9.76 30.60
N ASN A 80 23.95 -9.06 30.53
CA ASN A 80 23.25 -8.59 31.72
C ASN A 80 22.76 -9.76 32.59
N ALA A 81 22.22 -10.82 32.00
CA ALA A 81 21.82 -12.03 32.73
C ALA A 81 23.03 -12.70 33.42
N SER A 82 24.16 -12.77 32.72
CA SER A 82 25.41 -13.31 33.27
C SER A 82 25.94 -12.49 34.45
N LEU A 83 26.01 -11.16 34.29
CA LEU A 83 26.43 -10.24 35.34
C LEU A 83 25.51 -10.31 36.56
N HIS A 84 24.20 -10.35 36.34
CA HIS A 84 23.22 -10.49 37.41
C HIS A 84 23.41 -11.79 38.20
N GLY A 85 23.70 -12.90 37.50
CA GLY A 85 24.03 -14.19 38.14
C GLY A 85 25.30 -14.12 38.98
N ARG A 86 26.35 -13.43 38.48
CA ARG A 86 27.60 -13.22 39.21
C ARG A 86 27.40 -12.36 40.45
N ILE A 87 26.63 -11.28 40.36
CA ILE A 87 26.32 -10.40 41.49
C ILE A 87 25.63 -11.20 42.60
N LYS A 88 24.57 -11.96 42.28
CA LYS A 88 23.88 -12.83 43.26
C LYS A 88 24.81 -13.82 43.95
N THR A 89 25.76 -14.38 43.19
CA THR A 89 26.73 -15.33 43.73
C THR A 89 27.66 -14.64 44.72
N ILE A 90 28.14 -13.44 44.40
CA ILE A 90 28.99 -12.63 45.29
C ILE A 90 28.22 -12.22 46.55
N GLU A 91 26.96 -11.80 46.42
CA GLU A 91 26.09 -11.45 47.55
C GLU A 91 25.86 -12.64 48.49
N ALA A 92 25.65 -13.84 47.93
CA ALA A 92 25.52 -15.06 48.73
C ALA A 92 26.81 -15.38 49.51
N ILE A 93 27.98 -15.21 48.88
CA ILE A 93 29.28 -15.40 49.54
C ILE A 93 29.48 -14.35 50.64
N ASP A 94 29.20 -13.07 50.37
CA ASP A 94 29.31 -11.99 51.37
C ASP A 94 28.44 -12.32 52.59
N THR A 95 27.19 -12.71 52.36
CA THR A 95 26.24 -13.08 53.42
C THR A 95 26.76 -14.21 54.32
N ILE A 96 27.47 -15.20 53.76
CA ILE A 96 28.05 -16.31 54.52
C ILE A 96 29.32 -15.89 55.26
N THR A 97 30.10 -14.98 54.68
CA THR A 97 31.45 -14.62 55.18
C THR A 97 31.40 -13.49 56.20
N ARG A 98 30.32 -12.71 56.22
CA ARG A 98 30.08 -11.62 57.17
C ARG A 98 29.64 -12.22 58.52
N ARG A 99 30.58 -12.29 59.47
CA ARG A 99 30.33 -12.70 60.86
C ARG A 99 29.38 -11.75 61.59
#